data_AF-A0A3A8IPS3-F1
#
_entry.id   AF-A0A3A8IPS3-F1
#
_cell.length_a   1.000
_cell.length_b   1.000
_cell.length_c   1.000
_cell.angle_alpha   90.00
_cell.angle_beta   90.00
_cell.angle_gamma   90.00
#
_symmetry.space_group_name_H-M   'P 1'
#
loop_
_entity.id
_entity.type
_entity.pdbx_description
1 polymer ?
#
loop_
_entity_poly.entity_id
_entity_poly.type
_entity_poly.pdbx_seq_one_letter_code
_entity_poly.pdbx_strand_id
1 'polypeptide(L)'
;VYSVLSLGCALLVTVHRWPTLSGVRWRLFRGMALASVLPIVGVGAVASYLAQKALEVELRAKARQAVASETAWLEQTALIASSLLRVHGQDPGFIALVREGHREGMQARVALLENPSGLFDAAWLLDDTGDTLVFSGRSNRAKANFAHRAYFQDALKGGAQVLLSRPFLGFSGQPFMVFTVPMD
;
A
#
# COMPACT_ATOMS: atom_id res chain seq x y z
N VAL A 1 1.78 10.77 -27.73
CA VAL A 1 2.14 10.40 -29.12
C VAL A 1 0.95 10.52 -30.06
N TYR A 2 -0.15 9.81 -29.80
CA TYR A 2 -1.36 9.86 -30.64
C TYR A 2 -2.02 11.24 -30.78
N SER A 3 -2.01 12.06 -29.72
CA SER A 3 -2.56 13.44 -29.74
C SER A 3 -1.77 14.42 -30.60
N VAL A 4 -0.44 14.24 -30.66
CA VAL A 4 0.45 15.06 -31.50
C VAL A 4 0.30 14.67 -32.97
N LEU A 5 0.14 13.37 -33.23
CA LEU A 5 -0.17 12.84 -34.56
C LEU A 5 -1.55 13.29 -35.07
N SER A 6 -2.57 13.32 -34.21
CA SER A 6 -3.91 13.79 -34.61
C SER A 6 -3.94 15.29 -34.92
N LEU A 7 -3.21 16.10 -34.15
CA LEU A 7 -3.04 17.54 -34.43
C LEU A 7 -2.24 17.76 -35.71
N GLY A 8 -1.16 17.00 -35.93
CA GLY A 8 -0.40 17.03 -37.17
C GLY A 8 -1.25 16.67 -38.40
N CYS A 9 -2.06 15.61 -38.30
CA CYS A 9 -2.99 15.21 -39.35
C CYS A 9 -4.09 16.26 -39.59
N ALA A 10 -4.69 16.84 -38.54
CA ALA A 10 -5.71 17.88 -38.68
C ALA A 10 -5.16 19.13 -39.38
N LEU A 11 -3.92 19.50 -39.07
CA LEU A 11 -3.22 20.63 -39.68
C LEU A 11 -2.87 20.35 -41.14
N LEU A 12 -2.44 19.12 -41.47
CA LEU A 12 -2.22 18.69 -42.86
C LEU A 12 -3.53 18.65 -43.67
N VAL A 13 -4.63 18.21 -43.08
CA VAL A 13 -5.96 18.17 -43.73
C VAL A 13 -6.47 19.58 -44.02
N THR A 14 -6.25 20.54 -43.11
CA THR A 14 -6.62 21.95 -43.35
C THR A 14 -5.74 22.59 -44.42
N VAL A 15 -4.45 22.26 -44.48
CA VAL A 15 -3.53 22.73 -45.53
C VAL A 15 -3.86 22.12 -46.90
N HIS A 16 -4.27 20.86 -46.95
CA HIS A 16 -4.59 20.14 -48.19
C HIS A 16 -5.89 20.61 -48.85
N ARG A 17 -6.86 21.10 -48.06
CA ARG A 17 -8.16 21.60 -48.56
C ARG A 17 -8.14 23.05 -49.06
N TRP A 18 -6.99 23.73 -49.06
CA TRP A 18 -6.92 25.12 -49.54
C TRP A 18 -6.81 25.16 -51.08
N PRO A 19 -7.75 25.81 -51.79
CA PRO A 19 -7.72 25.91 -53.24
C PRO A 19 -6.44 26.62 -53.69
N THR A 20 -5.77 26.05 -54.68
CA THR A 20 -4.53 26.57 -55.26
C THR A 20 -4.82 27.81 -56.11
N LEU A 21 -4.99 28.96 -55.45
CA LEU A 21 -5.00 30.27 -56.10
C LEU A 21 -3.55 30.66 -56.45
N SER A 22 -3.17 30.38 -57.69
CA SER A 22 -1.84 30.56 -58.27
C SER A 22 -1.58 32.03 -58.64
N GLY A 23 -1.13 32.83 -57.67
CA GLY A 23 -0.64 34.19 -57.90
C GLY A 23 0.64 34.49 -57.11
N VAL A 24 1.57 35.27 -57.69
CA VAL A 24 2.87 35.62 -57.09
C VAL A 24 2.73 36.28 -55.70
N ARG A 25 1.69 37.11 -55.51
CA ARG A 25 1.35 37.73 -54.21
C ARG A 25 0.95 36.71 -53.13
N TRP A 26 0.38 35.57 -53.50
CA TRP A 26 -0.05 34.53 -52.56
C TRP A 26 1.14 33.67 -52.06
N ARG A 27 2.15 33.46 -52.91
CA ARG A 27 3.41 32.80 -52.50
C ARG A 27 4.16 33.61 -51.46
N LEU A 28 4.21 34.93 -51.60
CA LEU A 28 4.82 35.85 -50.63
C LEU A 28 4.05 35.86 -49.30
N PHE A 29 2.71 35.92 -49.35
CA PHE A 29 1.88 35.90 -48.14
C PHE A 29 1.98 34.57 -47.38
N ARG A 30 2.05 33.44 -48.10
CA ARG A 30 2.31 32.12 -47.50
C ARG A 30 3.67 32.04 -46.83
N GLY A 31 4.73 32.56 -47.46
CA GLY A 31 6.07 32.57 -46.88
C GLY A 31 6.15 33.40 -45.60
N MET A 32 5.51 34.58 -45.58
CA MET A 32 5.50 35.46 -44.42
C MET A 32 4.63 34.91 -43.27
N ALA A 33 3.47 34.32 -43.57
CA ALA A 33 2.61 33.70 -42.58
C ALA A 33 3.20 32.40 -42.00
N LEU A 34 3.87 31.57 -42.81
CA LEU A 34 4.61 30.42 -42.31
C LEU A 34 5.79 30.85 -41.43
N ALA A 35 6.52 31.90 -41.83
CA ALA A 35 7.64 32.42 -41.06
C ALA A 35 7.23 32.99 -39.69
N SER A 36 5.99 33.48 -39.53
CA SER A 36 5.51 34.02 -38.25
C SER A 36 4.83 32.98 -37.36
N VAL A 37 4.03 32.07 -37.92
CA VAL A 37 3.24 31.11 -37.15
C VAL A 37 4.09 29.90 -36.71
N LEU A 38 5.00 29.43 -37.55
CA LEU A 38 5.78 28.22 -37.30
C LEU A 38 6.72 28.34 -36.08
N PRO A 39 7.41 29.47 -35.84
CA PRO A 39 8.16 29.69 -34.61
C PRO A 39 7.28 29.69 -33.36
N ILE A 40 6.09 30.30 -33.42
CA ILE A 40 5.16 30.37 -32.27
C ILE A 40 4.68 28.96 -31.89
N VAL A 41 4.31 28.15 -32.89
CA VAL A 41 3.90 26.75 -32.66
C VAL A 41 5.07 25.91 -32.15
N GLY A 42 6.28 26.11 -32.71
CA GLY A 42 7.49 25.42 -32.27
C GLY A 42 7.84 25.73 -30.81
N VAL A 43 7.85 27.01 -30.42
CA VAL A 43 8.10 27.45 -29.05
C VAL A 43 7.01 26.93 -28.10
N GLY A 44 5.73 26.97 -28.51
CA GLY A 44 4.63 26.42 -27.73
C GLY A 44 4.76 24.90 -27.49
N ALA A 45 5.17 24.15 -28.51
CA ALA A 45 5.39 22.71 -28.40
C ALA A 45 6.58 22.37 -27.48
N VAL A 46 7.69 23.10 -27.57
CA VAL A 46 8.85 22.93 -26.68
C VAL A 46 8.50 23.29 -25.25
N ALA A 47 7.80 24.41 -25.02
CA ALA A 47 7.36 24.82 -23.69
C ALA A 47 6.41 23.78 -23.07
N SER A 48 5.49 23.22 -23.86
CA SER A 48 4.59 22.16 -23.43
C SER A 48 5.34 20.88 -23.06
N TYR A 49 6.33 20.47 -23.86
CA TYR A 49 7.17 19.32 -23.58
C TYR A 49 8.00 19.51 -22.29
N LEU A 50 8.61 20.68 -22.10
CA LEU A 50 9.37 20.99 -20.90
C LEU A 50 8.48 21.03 -19.66
N ALA A 51 7.28 21.60 -19.76
CA ALA A 51 6.29 21.59 -18.69
C ALA A 51 5.85 20.16 -18.32
N GLN A 52 5.61 19.30 -19.31
CA GLN A 52 5.30 17.89 -19.09
C GLN A 52 6.45 17.16 -18.40
N LYS A 53 7.70 17.43 -18.81
CA LYS A 53 8.88 16.84 -18.15
C LYS A 53 9.08 17.32 -16.72
N ALA A 54 8.86 18.60 -16.46
CA ALA A 54 8.90 19.16 -15.11
C ALA A 54 7.82 18.51 -14.22
N LEU A 55 6.60 18.38 -14.72
CA LEU A 55 5.50 17.71 -14.02
C LEU A 55 5.79 16.23 -13.74
N GLU A 56 6.36 15.49 -14.71
CA GLU A 56 6.77 14.10 -14.47
C GLU A 56 7.80 13.98 -13.34
N VAL A 57 8.78 14.88 -13.28
CA VAL A 57 9.81 14.87 -12.24
C VAL A 57 9.19 15.20 -10.89
N GLU A 58 8.33 16.21 -10.82
CA GLU A 58 7.65 16.60 -9.59
C GLU A 58 6.71 15.49 -9.08
N LEU A 59 5.94 14.85 -9.98
CA LEU A 59 5.07 13.73 -9.61
C LEU A 59 5.85 12.53 -9.08
N ARG A 60 7.00 12.19 -9.68
CA ARG A 60 7.88 11.12 -9.16
C ARG A 60 8.44 11.48 -7.79
N ALA A 61 8.82 12.75 -7.58
CA ALA A 61 9.29 13.21 -6.27
C ALA A 61 8.20 13.11 -5.21
N LYS A 62 6.98 13.59 -5.49
CA LYS A 62 5.83 13.49 -4.59
C LYS A 62 5.43 12.04 -4.31
N ALA A 63 5.45 11.17 -5.32
CA ALA A 63 5.17 9.76 -5.16
C ALA A 63 6.20 9.08 -4.23
N ARG A 64 7.49 9.37 -4.39
CA ARG A 64 8.54 8.85 -3.49
C ARG A 64 8.36 9.34 -2.07
N GLN A 65 8.01 10.61 -1.89
CA GLN A 65 7.75 11.18 -0.57
C GLN A 65 6.54 10.53 0.10
N ALA A 66 5.45 10.33 -0.64
CA ALA A 66 4.26 9.64 -0.13
C ALA A 66 4.55 8.18 0.24
N VAL A 67 5.32 7.47 -0.59
CA VAL A 67 5.75 6.10 -0.27
C VAL A 67 6.62 6.09 0.99
N ALA A 68 7.58 7.01 1.12
CA ALA A 68 8.45 7.09 2.29
C ALA A 68 7.67 7.40 3.58
N SER A 69 6.66 8.27 3.52
CA SER A 69 5.81 8.55 4.68
C SER A 69 4.95 7.34 5.06
N GLU A 70 4.40 6.64 4.07
CA GLU A 70 3.57 5.46 4.32
C GLU A 70 4.41 4.31 4.89
N THR A 71 5.62 4.09 4.38
CA THR A 71 6.54 3.07 4.91
C THR A 71 6.94 3.39 6.34
N ALA A 72 7.26 4.66 6.65
CA ALA A 72 7.61 5.06 8.01
C ALA A 72 6.44 4.85 8.99
N TRP A 73 5.22 5.16 8.56
CA TRP A 73 4.02 4.92 9.35
C TRP A 73 3.78 3.42 9.60
N LEU A 74 3.94 2.57 8.58
CA LEU A 74 3.83 1.11 8.73
C LEU A 74 4.90 0.53 9.66
N GLU A 75 6.16 0.98 9.53
CA GLU A 75 7.25 0.55 10.40
C GLU A 75 6.99 0.93 11.86
N GLN A 76 6.57 2.17 12.10
CA GLN A 76 6.21 2.64 13.45
C GLN A 76 5.03 1.83 14.02
N THR A 77 4.01 1.57 13.21
CA THR A 77 2.83 0.79 13.61
C THR A 77 3.24 -0.65 13.98
N ALA A 78 4.07 -1.30 13.16
CA ALA A 78 4.57 -2.65 13.44
C ALA A 78 5.46 -2.71 14.69
N LEU A 79 6.28 -1.68 14.94
CA LEU A 79 7.08 -1.56 16.16
C LEU A 79 6.20 -1.43 17.40
N ILE A 80 5.19 -0.57 17.37
CA ILE A 80 4.25 -0.41 18.49
C ILE A 80 3.50 -1.71 18.74
N ALA A 81 2.95 -2.34 17.70
CA ALA A 81 2.26 -3.64 17.80
C ALA A 81 3.16 -4.72 18.40
N SER A 82 4.42 -4.81 17.95
CA SER A 82 5.39 -5.78 18.47
C SER A 82 5.73 -5.52 19.94
N SER A 83 5.91 -4.26 20.33
CA SER A 83 6.21 -3.90 21.72
C SER A 83 5.04 -4.25 22.65
N LEU A 84 3.81 -3.94 22.24
CA LEU A 84 2.59 -4.27 22.98
C LEU A 84 2.45 -5.78 23.15
N LEU A 85 2.58 -6.54 22.06
CA LEU A 85 2.41 -7.99 22.12
C LEU A 85 3.49 -8.66 22.98
N ARG A 86 4.74 -8.15 22.95
CA ARG A 86 5.81 -8.63 23.84
C ARG A 86 5.47 -8.42 25.31
N VAL A 87 5.01 -7.21 25.67
CA VAL A 87 4.63 -6.89 27.06
C VAL A 87 3.49 -7.79 27.54
N HIS A 88 2.50 -8.05 26.68
CA HIS A 88 1.42 -8.96 27.01
C HIS A 88 1.88 -10.41 27.14
N GLY A 89 2.77 -10.89 26.27
CA GLY A 89 3.29 -12.27 26.34
C GLY A 89 4.14 -12.55 27.59
N GLN A 90 4.72 -11.51 28.19
CA GLN A 90 5.56 -11.59 29.39
C GLN A 90 4.84 -11.16 30.67
N ASP A 91 3.54 -10.84 30.60
CA ASP A 91 2.76 -10.39 31.75
C ASP A 91 2.54 -11.54 32.76
N PRO A 92 3.11 -11.48 33.98
CA PRO A 92 2.99 -12.57 34.95
C PRO A 92 1.55 -12.87 35.34
N GLY A 93 0.68 -11.84 35.37
CA GLY A 93 -0.73 -12.01 35.67
C GLY A 93 -1.46 -12.78 34.57
N PHE A 94 -1.12 -12.51 33.31
CA PHE A 94 -1.69 -13.27 32.19
C PHE A 94 -1.15 -14.69 32.15
N ILE A 95 0.15 -14.90 32.37
CA ILE A 95 0.75 -16.23 32.44
C ILE A 95 0.10 -17.08 33.56
N ALA A 96 -0.15 -16.49 34.74
CA ALA A 96 -0.85 -17.19 35.82
C ALA A 96 -2.26 -17.62 35.41
N LEU A 97 -3.04 -16.74 34.76
CA LEU A 97 -4.37 -17.07 34.25
C LEU A 97 -4.36 -18.22 33.24
N VAL A 98 -3.33 -18.28 32.38
CA VAL A 98 -3.14 -19.37 31.41
C VAL A 98 -2.81 -20.67 32.13
N ARG A 99 -1.88 -20.65 33.09
CA ARG A 99 -1.46 -21.83 33.86
C ARG A 99 -2.58 -22.39 34.74
N GLU A 100 -3.42 -21.53 35.30
CA GLU A 100 -4.60 -21.90 36.09
C GLU A 100 -5.78 -22.35 35.21
N GLY A 101 -5.69 -22.18 33.89
CA GLY A 101 -6.78 -22.50 32.95
C GLY A 101 -8.00 -21.58 33.11
N HIS A 102 -7.83 -20.38 33.68
CA HIS A 102 -8.93 -19.47 33.97
C HIS A 102 -9.45 -18.78 32.69
N ARG A 103 -10.37 -19.46 32.01
CA ARG A 103 -10.84 -19.10 30.66
C ARG A 103 -11.43 -17.70 30.54
N GLU A 104 -12.21 -17.25 31.51
CA GLU A 104 -12.80 -15.90 31.49
C GLU A 104 -11.72 -14.81 31.60
N GLY A 105 -10.72 -15.02 32.46
CA GLY A 105 -9.58 -14.11 32.59
C GLY A 105 -8.74 -14.06 31.31
N MET A 106 -8.46 -15.21 30.70
CA MET A 106 -7.75 -15.26 29.41
C MET A 106 -8.53 -14.53 28.31
N GLN A 107 -9.84 -14.78 28.21
CA GLN A 107 -10.72 -14.14 27.23
C GLN A 107 -10.75 -12.62 27.41
N ALA A 108 -10.85 -12.13 28.65
CA ALA A 108 -10.82 -10.70 28.95
C ALA A 108 -9.48 -10.07 28.53
N ARG A 109 -8.35 -10.75 28.80
CA ARG A 109 -7.01 -10.24 28.43
C ARG A 109 -6.80 -10.19 26.93
N VAL A 110 -7.23 -11.23 26.20
CA VAL A 110 -7.13 -11.29 24.73
C VAL A 110 -8.08 -10.29 24.06
N ALA A 111 -9.27 -10.05 24.61
CA ALA A 111 -10.21 -9.06 24.09
C ALA A 111 -9.66 -7.62 24.17
N LEU A 112 -8.78 -7.31 25.12
CA LEU A 112 -8.08 -6.02 25.20
C LEU A 112 -7.10 -5.78 24.05
N LEU A 113 -6.65 -6.83 23.34
CA LEU A 113 -5.80 -6.66 22.16
C LEU A 113 -6.61 -6.16 20.95
N GLU A 114 -7.92 -6.44 20.90
CA GLU A 114 -8.84 -6.10 19.80
C GLU A 114 -9.48 -4.69 19.96
N ASN A 115 -9.06 -3.85 20.94
CA ASN A 115 -9.62 -2.51 21.21
C ASN A 115 -8.69 -1.66 22.11
N PRO A 116 -8.64 -0.29 22.07
CA PRO A 116 -9.09 0.72 21.10
C PRO A 116 -7.92 1.30 20.25
N SER A 117 -6.74 0.68 20.29
CA SER A 117 -5.54 1.16 19.59
C SER A 117 -5.61 1.02 18.06
N GLY A 118 -6.53 0.17 17.56
CA GLY A 118 -6.66 -0.14 16.13
C GLY A 118 -5.47 -0.93 15.55
N LEU A 119 -4.60 -1.48 16.40
CA LEU A 119 -3.38 -2.17 15.97
C LEU A 119 -3.63 -3.63 15.56
N PHE A 120 -4.65 -4.28 16.14
CA PHE A 120 -5.01 -5.66 15.85
C PHE A 120 -6.49 -5.76 15.53
N ASP A 121 -6.80 -6.38 14.39
CA ASP A 121 -8.17 -6.66 13.98
C ASP A 121 -8.78 -7.84 14.76
N ALA A 122 -7.92 -8.77 15.22
CA ALA A 122 -8.28 -9.93 16.01
C ALA A 122 -7.05 -10.49 16.74
N ALA A 123 -7.27 -11.21 17.83
CA ALA A 123 -6.24 -11.87 18.62
C ALA A 123 -6.68 -13.29 19.04
N TRP A 124 -5.71 -14.19 19.11
CA TRP A 124 -5.91 -15.59 19.54
C TRP A 124 -4.85 -15.97 20.56
N LEU A 125 -5.25 -16.76 21.55
CA LEU A 125 -4.34 -17.51 22.40
C LEU A 125 -4.39 -18.97 21.95
N LEU A 126 -3.21 -19.51 21.63
CA LEU A 126 -3.05 -20.87 21.16
C LEU A 126 -2.33 -21.69 22.23
N ASP A 127 -2.62 -22.99 22.30
CA ASP A 127 -1.79 -23.93 23.05
C ASP A 127 -0.56 -24.37 22.25
N ASP A 128 0.25 -25.24 22.87
CA ASP A 128 1.47 -25.82 22.30
C ASP A 128 1.21 -26.72 21.08
N THR A 129 -0.02 -27.22 20.92
CA THR A 129 -0.46 -27.99 19.75
C THR A 129 -1.07 -27.12 18.64
N GLY A 130 -1.17 -25.80 18.88
CA GLY A 130 -1.74 -24.84 17.94
C GLY A 130 -3.26 -24.76 17.95
N ASP A 131 -3.92 -25.41 18.92
CA ASP A 131 -5.35 -25.30 19.13
C ASP A 131 -5.71 -23.98 19.82
N THR A 132 -6.87 -23.43 19.46
CA THR A 132 -7.34 -22.15 20.01
C THR A 132 -7.91 -22.34 21.42
N LEU A 133 -7.27 -21.73 22.43
CA LEU A 133 -7.75 -21.66 23.81
C LEU A 133 -8.85 -20.60 23.96
N VAL A 134 -8.53 -19.36 23.57
CA VAL A 134 -9.43 -18.20 23.58
C VAL A 134 -9.17 -17.30 22.36
N PHE A 135 -10.14 -16.47 22.00
CA PHE A 135 -10.07 -15.58 20.83
C PHE A 135 -10.79 -14.26 21.10
N SER A 136 -10.43 -13.18 20.43
CA SER A 136 -11.07 -11.88 20.63
C SER A 136 -12.50 -11.82 20.02
N GLY A 137 -13.43 -11.20 20.75
CA GLY A 137 -14.88 -11.40 20.60
C GLY A 137 -15.53 -10.96 19.28
N ARG A 138 -14.88 -10.16 18.42
CA ARG A 138 -15.46 -9.83 17.09
C ARG A 138 -15.20 -10.92 16.06
N SER A 139 -14.11 -11.69 16.18
CA SER A 139 -13.78 -12.77 15.27
C SER A 139 -14.23 -14.12 15.83
N ASN A 140 -15.54 -14.37 15.89
CA ASN A 140 -16.12 -15.68 16.21
C ASN A 140 -15.95 -16.64 15.01
N ARG A 141 -14.72 -16.84 14.55
CA ARG A 141 -14.39 -17.82 13.50
C ARG A 141 -13.84 -19.05 14.19
N ALA A 142 -14.57 -20.16 13.97
CA ALA A 142 -14.38 -21.52 14.46
C ALA A 142 -13.02 -21.82 15.11
N LYS A 143 -13.05 -22.50 16.27
CA LYS A 143 -11.89 -23.20 16.86
C LYS A 143 -11.09 -23.86 15.74
N ALA A 144 -9.96 -23.26 15.39
CA ALA A 144 -9.11 -23.70 14.32
C ALA A 144 -7.77 -24.11 14.92
N ASN A 145 -7.17 -25.12 14.31
CA ASN A 145 -5.81 -25.52 14.62
C ASN A 145 -4.85 -24.80 13.66
N PHE A 146 -3.84 -24.13 14.23
CA PHE A 146 -2.85 -23.35 13.49
C PHE A 146 -1.47 -24.01 13.43
N ALA A 147 -1.31 -25.26 13.84
CA ALA A 147 -0.03 -25.98 13.86
C ALA A 147 0.67 -26.04 12.49
N HIS A 148 -0.11 -26.07 11.41
CA HIS A 148 0.39 -26.11 10.04
C HIS A 148 0.86 -24.74 9.53
N ARG A 149 0.65 -23.66 10.28
CA ARG A 149 1.00 -22.31 9.87
C ARG A 149 2.46 -22.02 10.18
N ALA A 150 3.17 -21.46 9.20
CA ALA A 150 4.58 -21.10 9.34
C ALA A 150 4.84 -20.20 10.56
N TYR A 151 4.00 -19.19 10.80
CA TYR A 151 4.16 -18.29 11.94
C TYR A 151 4.10 -19.01 13.30
N PHE A 152 3.33 -20.09 13.41
CA PHE A 152 3.21 -20.87 14.65
C PHE A 152 4.46 -21.73 14.84
N GLN A 153 4.86 -22.44 13.78
CA GLN A 153 6.07 -23.26 13.79
C GLN A 153 7.34 -22.44 14.03
N ASP A 154 7.40 -21.23 13.49
CA ASP A 154 8.52 -20.31 13.69
C ASP A 154 8.50 -19.73 15.11
N ALA A 155 7.33 -19.43 15.68
CA ALA A 155 7.20 -18.99 17.06
C ALA A 155 7.63 -20.06 18.07
N LEU A 156 7.40 -21.34 17.79
CA LEU A 156 7.90 -22.44 18.62
C LEU A 156 9.43 -22.62 18.57
N LYS A 157 10.06 -22.20 17.46
CA LYS A 157 11.52 -22.25 17.29
C LYS A 157 12.22 -20.99 17.79
N GLY A 158 11.51 -19.86 17.75
CA GLY A 158 11.98 -18.57 18.21
C GLY A 158 11.83 -18.43 19.72
N GLY A 159 12.78 -17.74 20.37
CA GLY A 159 12.65 -17.35 21.78
C GLY A 159 11.54 -16.30 22.00
N ALA A 160 11.61 -15.53 23.09
CA ALA A 160 10.65 -14.48 23.46
C ALA A 160 10.56 -13.25 22.51
N GLN A 161 10.96 -13.41 21.24
CA GLN A 161 10.88 -12.38 20.21
C GLN A 161 9.52 -12.45 19.49
N VAL A 162 8.93 -11.28 19.24
CA VAL A 162 7.75 -11.17 18.38
C VAL A 162 8.16 -11.37 16.92
N LEU A 163 7.48 -12.28 16.24
CA LEU A 163 7.66 -12.56 14.82
C LEU A 163 6.49 -11.98 14.03
N LEU A 164 6.77 -11.50 12.82
CA LEU A 164 5.77 -11.03 11.87
C LEU A 164 5.70 -12.00 10.70
N SER A 165 4.50 -12.53 10.42
CA SER A 165 4.28 -13.42 9.28
C SER A 165 4.38 -12.66 7.96
N ARG A 166 4.69 -13.40 6.88
CA ARG A 166 4.37 -12.90 5.53
C ARG A 166 2.86 -12.76 5.35
N PRO A 167 2.38 -11.88 4.47
CA PRO A 167 0.97 -11.80 4.13
C PRO A 167 0.46 -13.14 3.58
N PHE A 168 -0.70 -13.59 4.06
CA PHE A 168 -1.36 -14.80 3.56
C PHE A 168 -2.88 -14.62 3.54
N LEU A 169 -3.57 -15.47 2.78
CA LEU A 169 -5.03 -15.46 2.76
C LEU A 169 -5.58 -16.25 3.94
N GLY A 170 -6.40 -15.58 4.76
CA GLY A 170 -7.15 -16.21 5.83
C GLY A 170 -8.32 -17.05 5.28
N PHE A 171 -9.05 -17.71 6.19
CA PHE A 171 -10.21 -18.51 5.81
C PHE A 171 -11.33 -17.70 5.14
N SER A 172 -11.42 -16.39 5.41
CA SER A 172 -12.38 -15.48 4.75
C SER A 172 -11.93 -15.00 3.36
N GLY A 173 -10.80 -15.48 2.85
CA GLY A 173 -10.23 -14.99 1.58
C GLY A 173 -9.66 -13.58 1.64
N GLN A 174 -9.60 -12.97 2.83
CA GLN A 174 -8.96 -11.67 3.04
C GLN A 174 -7.47 -11.85 3.36
N PRO A 175 -6.60 -10.91 2.97
CA PRO A 175 -5.20 -10.93 3.35
C PRO A 175 -5.04 -10.62 4.85
N PHE A 176 -4.21 -11.42 5.53
CA PHE A 176 -3.83 -11.24 6.92
C PHE A 176 -2.31 -11.21 7.07
N MET A 177 -1.86 -10.49 8.08
CA MET A 177 -0.53 -10.60 8.68
C MET A 177 -0.71 -10.86 10.16
N VAL A 178 0.15 -11.68 10.75
CA VAL A 178 0.04 -12.09 12.15
C VAL A 178 1.34 -11.74 12.86
N PHE A 179 1.20 -11.06 14.01
CA PHE A 179 2.26 -10.93 15.00
C PHE A 179 2.13 -12.09 15.98
N THR A 180 3.21 -12.81 16.23
CA THR A 180 3.23 -13.99 17.10
C THR A 180 4.34 -13.88 18.13
N VAL A 181 4.05 -14.27 19.36
CA VAL A 181 5.04 -14.38 20.44
C VAL A 181 4.74 -15.64 21.26
N PRO A 182 5.74 -16.45 21.63
CA PRO A 182 5.53 -17.50 22.61
C PRO A 182 5.28 -16.90 24.00
N MET A 183 4.50 -17.59 24.82
CA MET A 183 4.33 -17.28 26.25
C MET A 183 5.19 -18.24 27.08
N ASP A 184 5.77 -17.74 28.18
CA ASP A 184 6.60 -18.49 29.13
C ASP A 184 5.80 -19.17 30.26
#